data_AF-A0A1N7SSS3-F1
#
_entry.id   AF-A0A1N7SSS3-F1
#
_cell.length_a   1.000
_cell.length_b   1.000
_cell.length_c   1.000
_cell.angle_alpha   90.00
_cell.angle_beta   90.00
_cell.angle_gamma   90.00
#
_symmetry.space_group_name_H-M   'P 1'
#
loop_
_entity.id
_entity.type
_entity.pdbx_description
1 polymer ?
#
loop_
_entity_poly.entity_id
_entity_poly.type
_entity_poly.pdbx_seq_one_letter_code
_entity_poly.pdbx_strand_id
1 'polypeptide(L)' 'MDMRVNKPVSHPMPEIAAFVAALKSAFGDREIDEAIRRGKAGEPMFYACENGLSVGTAISSVGAGLTHEHPHAAKNDAR' A
#
# COMPACT_ATOMS: atom_id res chain seq x y z
N MET A 1 3.28 -37.76 35.94
CA MET A 1 3.92 -36.57 35.36
C MET A 1 2.90 -35.88 34.48
N ASP A 2 2.34 -34.75 34.92
CA ASP A 2 1.44 -33.94 34.10
C ASP A 2 2.24 -33.15 33.07
N MET A 3 2.30 -33.67 31.84
CA MET A 3 2.84 -32.93 30.70
C MET A 3 1.89 -31.77 30.40
N ARG A 4 2.19 -30.58 30.92
CA ARG A 4 1.57 -29.35 30.44
C ARG A 4 2.00 -29.17 28.98
N VAL A 5 1.18 -29.68 28.07
CA VAL A 5 1.30 -29.42 26.64
C VAL A 5 1.20 -27.91 26.46
N ASN A 6 2.35 -27.28 26.25
CA ASN A 6 2.43 -25.89 25.85
C ASN A 6 1.73 -25.80 24.49
N LYS A 7 0.47 -25.34 24.49
CA LYS A 7 -0.28 -25.17 23.25
C LYS A 7 0.51 -24.18 22.39
N PRO A 8 0.88 -24.53 21.14
CA PRO A 8 1.53 -23.56 20.28
C PRO A 8 0.61 -22.34 20.21
N VAL A 9 1.15 -21.18 20.58
CA VAL A 9 0.41 -19.94 20.63
C VAL A 9 0.01 -19.62 19.21
N SER A 10 -1.22 -19.98 18.85
CA SER A 10 -1.82 -19.58 17.58
C SER A 10 -1.78 -18.06 17.54
N HIS A 11 -1.36 -17.50 16.41
CA HIS A 11 -1.31 -16.05 16.22
C HIS A 11 -2.68 -15.47 16.63
N PRO A 12 -2.74 -14.33 17.37
CA PRO A 12 -4.01 -13.77 17.86
C PRO A 12 -5.01 -13.47 16.74
N MET A 13 -4.52 -13.40 15.50
CA MET A 13 -5.32 -13.36 14.27
C MET A 13 -4.88 -14.52 13.35
N PRO A 14 -5.46 -15.72 13.48
CA PRO A 14 -4.99 -16.91 12.78
C PRO A 14 -5.28 -16.85 11.27
N GLU A 15 -6.43 -16.30 10.87
CA GLU A 15 -6.81 -16.17 9.45
C GLU A 15 -5.89 -15.18 8.72
N ILE A 16 -5.59 -14.03 9.33
CA ILE A 16 -4.66 -13.06 8.76
C ILE A 16 -3.24 -13.63 8.68
N ALA A 17 -2.80 -14.39 9.69
CA ALA A 17 -1.50 -15.03 9.65
C ALA A 17 -1.39 -16.04 8.49
N ALA A 18 -2.44 -16.83 8.26
CA ALA A 18 -2.50 -17.75 7.13
C ALA A 18 -2.50 -17.02 5.78
N PHE A 19 -3.25 -15.92 5.67
CA PHE A 19 -3.26 -15.09 4.47
C PHE A 19 -1.88 -14.48 4.17
N VAL A 20 -1.21 -13.90 5.18
CA VAL A 20 0.15 -13.35 5.03
C VAL A 20 1.15 -14.46 4.65
N ALA A 21 1.02 -15.66 5.23
CA ALA A 21 1.85 -16.80 4.85
C ALA A 21 1.67 -17.20 3.37
N ALA A 22 0.43 -17.19 2.86
CA ALA A 22 0.15 -17.45 1.46
C ALA A 22 0.78 -16.38 0.54
N LEU A 23 0.68 -15.10 0.91
CA LEU A 23 1.33 -14.01 0.18
C LEU A 23 2.86 -14.17 0.16
N LYS A 24 3.46 -14.48 1.30
CA LYS A 24 4.90 -14.74 1.42
C LYS A 24 5.36 -15.90 0.55
N SER A 25 4.58 -16.97 0.50
CA SER A 25 4.88 -18.10 -0.38
C SER A 25 4.77 -17.76 -1.87
N ALA A 26 3.89 -16.81 -2.25
CA ALA A 26 3.65 -16.45 -3.64
C ALA A 26 4.61 -15.37 -4.16
N PHE A 27 4.92 -14.36 -3.35
CA PHE A 27 5.69 -13.17 -3.74
C PHE A 27 7.08 -13.10 -3.06
N GLY A 28 7.29 -13.89 -2.01
CA GLY A 28 8.54 -13.92 -1.24
C GLY A 28 8.44 -13.15 0.08
N ASP A 29 9.16 -13.66 1.09
CA ASP A 29 9.14 -13.12 2.45
C ASP A 29 9.53 -11.64 2.50
N ARG A 30 10.64 -11.29 1.84
CA ARG A 30 11.22 -9.94 1.88
C ARG A 30 10.26 -8.88 1.34
N GLU A 31 9.60 -9.16 0.23
CA GLU A 31 8.69 -8.19 -0.41
C GLU A 31 7.47 -7.92 0.47
N ILE A 32 6.87 -8.97 1.01
CA ILE A 32 5.70 -8.86 1.87
C ILE A 32 6.04 -8.21 3.22
N ASP A 33 7.17 -8.58 3.83
CA ASP A 33 7.59 -7.96 5.09
C ASP A 33 7.90 -6.48 4.92
N GLU A 34 8.51 -6.08 3.79
CA GLU A 34 8.74 -4.67 3.49
C GLU A 34 7.42 -3.92 3.26
N ALA A 35 6.47 -4.50 2.52
CA ALA A 35 5.15 -3.90 2.32
C ALA A 35 4.42 -3.70 3.65
N ILE A 36 4.41 -4.70 4.54
CA ILE A 36 3.82 -4.58 5.88
C ILE A 36 4.52 -3.48 6.69
N ARG A 37 5.86 -3.44 6.68
CA ARG A 37 6.64 -2.42 7.39
C ARG A 37 6.26 -1.01 6.92
N ARG A 38 6.25 -0.78 5.60
CA ARG A 38 5.89 0.49 4.99
C ARG A 38 4.45 0.90 5.32
N GLY A 39 3.51 -0.06 5.27
CA GLY A 39 2.11 0.19 5.59
C GLY A 39 1.92 0.58 7.05
N LYS A 40 2.62 -0.09 7.97
CA LYS A 40 2.63 0.27 9.40
C LYS A 40 3.26 1.63 9.67
N ALA A 41 4.27 2.01 8.88
CA ALA A 41 4.89 3.33 8.96
C ALA A 41 4.05 4.45 8.33
N GLY A 42 2.94 4.11 7.66
CA GLY A 42 2.13 5.07 6.89
C GLY A 42 2.84 5.58 5.64
N GLU A 43 3.82 4.85 5.11
CA GLU A 43 4.52 5.24 3.90
C GLU A 43 3.58 5.18 2.68
N PRO A 44 3.65 6.17 1.77
CA PRO A 44 2.84 6.16 0.55
C PRO A 44 3.24 5.01 -0.37
N MET A 45 2.44 3.94 -0.42
CA MET A 45 2.67 2.79 -1.32
C MET A 45 1.74 2.76 -2.53
N PHE A 46 0.60 3.46 -2.47
CA PHE A 46 -0.42 3.47 -3.52
C PHE A 46 -1.01 4.86 -3.65
N TYR A 47 -1.10 5.36 -4.88
CA TYR A 47 -1.76 6.61 -5.24
C TYR A 47 -2.41 6.45 -6.62
N ALA A 48 -3.70 6.74 -6.72
CA ALA A 48 -4.44 6.84 -7.96
C ALA A 48 -5.27 8.12 -7.95
N CYS A 49 -5.37 8.81 -9.08
CA CYS A 49 -6.22 9.99 -9.23
C CYS A 49 -6.95 9.94 -10.58
N GLU A 50 -8.28 9.97 -10.55
CA GLU A 50 -9.13 9.98 -11.76
C GLU A 50 -10.30 10.94 -11.56
N ASN A 51 -10.59 11.79 -12.55
CA ASN A 51 -11.69 12.77 -12.50
C ASN A 51 -11.70 13.66 -11.24
N GLY A 52 -10.52 13.94 -10.65
CA GLY A 52 -10.37 14.70 -9.41
C GLY A 52 -10.61 13.90 -8.12
N LEU A 53 -10.85 12.59 -8.22
CA LEU A 53 -10.97 11.68 -7.07
C LEU A 53 -9.64 10.97 -6.86
N SER A 54 -9.05 11.15 -5.67
CA SER A 54 -7.79 10.51 -5.31
C SER A 54 -8.00 9.37 -4.30
N VAL A 55 -7.32 8.24 -4.53
CA VAL A 55 -7.29 7.08 -3.63
C VAL A 55 -5.85 6.78 -3.24
N GLY A 56 -5.62 6.53 -1.96
CA GLY A 56 -4.30 6.24 -1.41
C GLY A 56 -3.57 7.49 -0.92
N THR A 57 -2.28 7.32 -0.62
CA THR A 57 -1.43 8.41 -0.11
C THR A 57 -0.50 8.82 -1.24
N ALA A 58 -0.58 10.09 -1.65
CA ALA A 58 0.35 10.64 -2.62
C ALA A 58 1.77 10.60 -2.04
N ILE A 59 2.73 10.18 -2.85
CA ILE A 59 4.14 10.37 -2.52
C ILE A 59 4.36 11.89 -2.55
N SER A 60 4.45 12.54 -1.38
CA SER A 60 4.94 13.91 -1.34
C SER A 60 6.40 13.85 -1.75
N SER A 61 6.70 14.18 -3.01
CA SER A 61 8.08 14.42 -3.39
C SER A 61 8.54 15.62 -2.57
N VAL A 62 9.28 15.38 -1.49
CA VAL A 62 10.07 16.45 -0.88
C VAL A 62 11.12 16.81 -1.92
N GLY A 63 10.79 17.80 -2.75
CA GLY A 63 11.65 18.34 -3.79
C GLY A 63 11.18 18.14 -5.24
N ALA A 64 10.06 18.73 -5.63
CA ALA A 64 9.89 19.29 -6.98
C ALA A 64 8.66 20.19 -7.00
N GLY A 65 8.87 21.49 -6.75
CA GLY A 65 7.92 22.48 -7.22
C GLY A 65 7.95 22.46 -8.74
N LEU A 66 6.92 21.88 -9.36
CA LEU A 66 6.49 22.21 -10.71
C LEU A 66 4.99 22.00 -10.77
N THR A 67 4.29 23.12 -10.63
CA THR A 67 2.91 23.36 -11.02
C THR A 67 2.65 22.74 -12.39
N HIS A 68 1.89 21.64 -12.43
CA HIS A 68 1.35 21.14 -13.69
C HIS A 68 0.06 21.92 -13.98
N GLU A 69 0.23 23.15 -14.46
CA GLU A 69 -0.85 23.98 -14.97
C GLU A 69 -1.43 23.29 -16.21
N HIS A 70 -2.70 22.87 -16.14
CA HIS A 70 -3.43 22.29 -17.27
C HIS A 70 -3.73 23.42 -18.27
N PRO A 71 -3.20 23.44 -19.51
CA PRO A 71 -3.57 24.48 -20.46
C PRO A 71 -5.04 24.32 -20.85
N HIS A 72 -5.83 25.26 -20.34
CA HIS A 72 -7.22 25.53 -20.63
C HIS A 72 -7.49 25.52 -22.15
N ALA A 73 -8.44 24.68 -22.56
CA ALA A 73 -9.01 24.54 -23.89
C ALA A 73 -8.98 25.83 -24.73
N ALA A 74 -8.17 25.83 -25.80
CA ALA A 74 -8.31 26.80 -26.88
C ALA A 74 -9.44 26.31 -27.81
N LYS A 75 -10.63 26.87 -27.62
CA LYS A 75 -11.67 26.92 -28.66
C LYS A 75 -11.05 27.59 -29.89
N ASN A 76 -11.00 26.89 -31.02
CA ASN A 76 -10.83 27.57 -32.30
C ASN A 76 -12.08 27.29 -33.15
N ASP A 77 -12.99 28.25 -33.04
CA ASP A 77 -14.14 28.46 -33.92
C ASP A 77 -13.69 29.46 -35.01
N ALA A 78 -14.28 29.37 -36.20
CA ALA A 78 -14.01 30.13 -37.44
C ALA A 78 -12.66 29.82 -38.13
N ARG A 79 -12.58 29.58 -39.45
CA ARG A 79 -13.40 30.07 -40.58
C ARG A 79 -13.25 29.16 -41.80
#